data_AF-A0A447QD03-F1
#
_entry.id   AF-A0A447QD03-F1
#
_cell.length_a   1.000
_cell.length_b   1.000
_cell.length_c   1.000
_cell.angle_alpha   90.00
_cell.angle_beta   90.00
_cell.angle_gamma   90.00
#
_symmetry.space_group_name_H-M   'P 1'
#
loop_
_entity.id
_entity.type
_entity.pdbx_description
1 polymer ?
#
loop_
_entity_poly.entity_id
_entity_poly.type
_entity_poly.pdbx_seq_one_letter_code
_entity_poly.pdbx_strand_id
1 'polypeptide(L)'
;MGDSAEYSTLLQTMLNDLPLPAAPESLILPAGAGDAPKALGVAALPAGAQICSCHSVSKGDIGAAVEQGCGDLAAVKSCTKAGTGCGGCTALVKQLLEHELAQRGVEVKKDVCEHFAYSRQELYHLVRVGNIRSFDALMAKHGRGHGCEVCKPLAASILASCWNEHLLEPQHLPLQDTNDRFFANIQKDGTYSVVPRVPAGEITPQGLIAIGQIAQRYQLYTKITGGQRVDMFGARLEQLPEIWQQLVEPALKPATPTANRCAR
;
A
#
# COMPACT_ATOMS: atom_id res chain seq x y z
N MET A 1 1.64 11.07 -12.24
CA MET A 1 0.98 10.90 -10.92
C MET A 1 1.26 12.15 -10.13
N GLY A 2 0.22 12.90 -9.76
CA GLY A 2 0.30 14.14 -8.96
C GLY A 2 -0.52 13.99 -7.69
N ASP A 3 -0.36 14.92 -6.75
CA ASP A 3 -1.15 14.98 -5.52
C ASP A 3 -2.62 15.30 -5.84
N SER A 4 -3.52 14.44 -5.39
CA SER A 4 -4.98 14.57 -5.56
C SER A 4 -5.72 14.73 -4.23
N ALA A 5 -5.02 14.99 -3.13
CA ALA A 5 -5.61 15.08 -1.79
C ALA A 5 -6.74 16.12 -1.69
N GLU A 6 -6.65 17.22 -2.45
CA GLU A 6 -7.63 18.31 -2.43
C GLU A 6 -8.77 18.15 -3.44
N TYR A 7 -8.70 17.16 -4.34
CA TYR A 7 -9.68 16.96 -5.41
C TYR A 7 -11.11 16.88 -4.89
N SER A 8 -11.35 16.06 -3.86
CA SER A 8 -12.69 15.87 -3.31
C SER A 8 -13.27 17.16 -2.73
N THR A 9 -12.44 17.98 -2.08
CA THR A 9 -12.87 19.25 -1.49
C THR A 9 -13.23 20.26 -2.56
N LEU A 10 -12.37 20.44 -3.57
CA LEU A 10 -12.59 21.38 -4.67
C LEU A 10 -13.84 21.00 -5.47
N LEU A 11 -14.01 19.69 -5.76
CA LEU A 11 -15.18 19.18 -6.45
C LEU A 11 -16.46 19.48 -5.66
N GLN A 12 -16.48 19.20 -4.36
CA GLN A 12 -17.67 19.43 -3.54
C GLN A 12 -17.98 20.92 -3.33
N THR A 13 -16.95 21.77 -3.28
CA THR A 13 -17.12 23.24 -3.22
C THR A 13 -17.86 23.73 -4.46
N MET A 14 -17.47 23.26 -5.65
CA MET A 14 -18.14 23.59 -6.91
C MET A 14 -19.55 22.98 -6.99
N LEU A 15 -19.71 21.69 -6.69
CA LEU A 15 -20.99 21.00 -6.84
C LEU A 15 -22.10 21.53 -5.91
N ASN A 16 -21.74 22.08 -4.75
CA ASN A 16 -22.69 22.58 -3.75
C ASN A 16 -22.72 24.11 -3.65
N ASP A 17 -22.09 24.81 -4.61
CA ASP A 17 -22.02 26.28 -4.65
C ASP A 17 -21.59 26.90 -3.29
N LEU A 18 -20.57 26.28 -2.68
CA LEU A 18 -20.08 26.73 -1.37
C LEU A 18 -19.32 28.04 -1.52
N PRO A 19 -19.42 28.96 -0.53
CA PRO A 19 -18.69 30.21 -0.57
C PRO A 19 -17.18 29.98 -0.62
N LEU A 20 -16.51 30.64 -1.56
CA LEU A 20 -15.07 30.60 -1.66
C LEU A 20 -14.40 31.29 -0.45
N PRO A 21 -13.23 30.81 -0.01
CA PRO A 21 -12.46 31.50 1.02
C PRO A 21 -12.07 32.90 0.55
N ALA A 22 -11.94 33.84 1.49
CA ALA A 22 -11.59 35.23 1.21
C ALA A 22 -10.23 35.40 0.48
N ALA A 23 -9.33 34.42 0.64
CA ALA A 23 -8.06 34.31 -0.07
C ALA A 23 -8.10 33.09 -1.02
N PRO A 24 -8.48 33.24 -2.30
CA PRO A 24 -8.61 32.15 -3.26
C PRO A 24 -7.31 31.37 -3.49
N GLU A 25 -6.15 32.00 -3.33
CA GLU A 25 -4.82 31.39 -3.44
C GLU A 25 -4.59 30.25 -2.45
N SER A 26 -5.32 30.25 -1.32
CA SER A 26 -5.28 29.17 -0.32
C SER A 26 -5.79 27.82 -0.84
N LEU A 27 -6.55 27.83 -1.95
CA LEU A 27 -7.06 26.63 -2.61
C LEU A 27 -6.02 25.90 -3.47
N ILE A 28 -4.86 26.52 -3.73
CA ILE A 28 -3.83 25.97 -4.64
C ILE A 28 -2.46 25.97 -3.97
N LEU A 29 -2.15 26.99 -3.16
CA LEU A 29 -0.87 27.10 -2.46
C LEU A 29 -0.80 26.16 -1.26
N PRO A 30 0.38 25.61 -0.90
CA PRO A 30 0.56 24.85 0.35
C PRO A 30 0.14 25.70 1.55
N ALA A 31 -0.44 25.07 2.59
CA ALA A 31 -0.87 25.80 3.78
C ALA A 31 0.35 26.40 4.50
N GLY A 32 0.33 27.71 4.73
CA GLY A 32 1.31 28.38 5.58
C GLY A 32 1.10 28.02 7.05
N ALA A 33 2.14 28.16 7.86
CA ALA A 33 2.03 27.99 9.31
C ALA A 33 1.10 29.08 9.88
N GLY A 34 -0.13 28.68 10.25
CA GLY A 34 -1.15 29.58 10.82
C GLY A 34 -2.38 29.79 9.94
N ASP A 35 -2.43 29.24 8.72
CA ASP A 35 -3.60 29.35 7.86
C ASP A 35 -4.79 28.54 8.41
N ALA A 36 -5.99 29.11 8.25
CA ALA A 36 -7.24 28.37 8.46
C ALA A 36 -7.26 27.11 7.57
N PRO A 37 -7.85 25.99 8.03
CA PRO A 37 -7.87 24.75 7.26
C PRO A 37 -8.42 25.01 5.86
N LYS A 38 -7.65 24.59 4.84
CA LYS A 38 -7.88 24.81 3.39
C LYS A 38 -9.25 24.37 2.85
N ALA A 39 -10.02 23.63 3.63
CA ALA A 39 -11.28 23.06 3.24
C ALA A 39 -12.39 23.56 4.17
N LEU A 40 -13.50 24.02 3.59
CA LEU A 40 -14.80 23.74 4.18
C LEU A 40 -14.89 22.21 4.27
N GLY A 41 -14.45 21.64 5.40
CA GLY A 41 -14.34 20.20 5.59
C GLY A 41 -15.70 19.51 5.38
N VAL A 42 -15.69 18.18 5.36
CA VAL A 42 -16.91 17.37 5.21
C VAL A 42 -18.08 17.79 6.12
N ALA A 43 -17.78 18.46 7.24
CA ALA A 43 -18.71 19.12 8.14
C ALA A 43 -19.64 20.14 7.45
N ALA A 44 -19.12 20.98 6.55
CA ALA A 44 -19.84 22.07 5.91
C ALA A 44 -20.76 21.64 4.75
N LEU A 45 -20.63 20.39 4.30
CA LEU A 45 -21.48 19.87 3.22
C LEU A 45 -22.94 19.76 3.69
N PRO A 46 -23.93 20.16 2.87
CA PRO A 46 -25.33 19.94 3.18
C PRO A 46 -25.65 18.44 3.22
N ALA A 47 -26.70 18.03 3.94
CA ALA A 47 -27.10 16.62 4.02
C ALA A 47 -27.43 16.03 2.62
N GLY A 48 -27.98 16.84 1.72
CA GLY A 48 -28.25 16.45 0.33
C GLY A 48 -27.03 16.43 -0.60
N ALA A 49 -25.82 16.76 -0.12
CA ALA A 49 -24.62 16.76 -0.96
C ALA A 49 -24.36 15.35 -1.52
N GLN A 50 -24.24 15.26 -2.85
CA GLN A 50 -23.98 14.00 -3.53
C GLN A 50 -22.53 13.55 -3.29
N ILE A 51 -22.37 12.38 -2.66
CA ILE A 51 -21.05 11.80 -2.34
C ILE A 51 -20.68 10.70 -3.32
N CYS A 52 -21.61 9.81 -3.65
CA CYS A 52 -21.40 8.73 -4.63
C CYS A 52 -22.37 8.87 -5.80
N SER A 53 -21.87 9.30 -6.96
CA SER A 53 -22.70 9.40 -8.16
C SER A 53 -23.10 8.04 -8.76
N CYS A 54 -22.28 6.99 -8.58
CA CYS A 54 -22.58 5.66 -9.13
C CYS A 54 -23.80 5.00 -8.47
N HIS A 55 -24.03 5.27 -7.19
CA HIS A 55 -25.09 4.65 -6.39
C HIS A 55 -26.06 5.67 -5.83
N SER A 56 -25.96 6.93 -6.26
CA SER A 56 -26.77 8.06 -5.79
C SER A 56 -26.85 8.19 -4.28
N VAL A 57 -25.68 8.18 -3.62
CA VAL A 57 -25.57 8.27 -2.16
C VAL A 57 -25.17 9.68 -1.76
N SER A 58 -25.95 10.29 -0.85
CA SER A 58 -25.73 11.62 -0.29
C SER A 58 -24.96 11.57 1.05
N LYS A 59 -24.55 12.73 1.56
CA LYS A 59 -23.99 12.86 2.92
C LYS A 59 -24.97 12.36 3.98
N GLY A 60 -26.26 12.69 3.84
CA GLY A 60 -27.31 12.27 4.75
C GLY A 60 -27.48 10.76 4.81
N ASP A 61 -27.37 10.07 3.67
CA ASP A 61 -27.44 8.61 3.62
C ASP A 61 -26.26 7.95 4.36
N ILE A 62 -25.07 8.55 4.29
CA ILE A 62 -23.90 8.08 5.05
C ILE A 62 -24.09 8.33 6.54
N GLY A 63 -24.59 9.51 6.94
CA GLY A 63 -24.92 9.82 8.33
C GLY A 63 -25.95 8.84 8.91
N ALA A 64 -27.02 8.56 8.16
CA ALA A 64 -28.05 7.59 8.54
C ALA A 64 -27.48 6.15 8.63
N ALA A 65 -26.56 5.76 7.76
CA ALA A 65 -25.90 4.45 7.86
C ALA A 65 -25.05 4.36 9.14
N VAL A 66 -24.37 5.44 9.54
CA VAL A 66 -23.63 5.51 10.80
C VAL A 66 -24.59 5.47 12.00
N GLU A 67 -25.79 6.10 11.91
CA GLU A 67 -26.86 5.97 12.92
C GLU A 67 -27.32 4.54 13.12
N GLN A 68 -27.36 3.77 12.04
CA GLN A 68 -27.73 2.37 12.06
C GLN A 68 -26.59 1.44 12.55
N GLY A 69 -25.45 2.01 12.97
CA GLY A 69 -24.34 1.26 13.56
C GLY A 69 -23.20 0.91 12.59
N CYS A 70 -23.14 1.51 11.40
CA CYS A 70 -21.99 1.33 10.50
C CYS A 70 -20.75 2.03 11.07
N GLY A 71 -19.90 1.28 11.79
CA GLY A 71 -18.69 1.81 12.44
C GLY A 71 -17.42 1.79 11.60
N ASP A 72 -17.44 1.18 10.42
CA ASP A 72 -16.28 1.11 9.53
C ASP A 72 -16.68 1.29 8.05
N LEU A 73 -15.67 1.48 7.20
CA LEU A 73 -15.88 1.72 5.76
C LEU A 73 -16.50 0.51 5.05
N ALA A 74 -16.28 -0.71 5.54
CA ALA A 74 -16.85 -1.92 4.95
C ALA A 74 -18.36 -2.02 5.24
N ALA A 75 -18.77 -1.68 6.47
CA ALA A 75 -20.16 -1.59 6.88
C ALA A 75 -20.90 -0.51 6.09
N VAL A 76 -20.30 0.69 5.94
CA VAL A 76 -20.87 1.76 5.10
C VAL A 76 -21.01 1.32 3.65
N LYS A 77 -20.00 0.65 3.08
CA LYS A 77 -20.05 0.07 1.73
C LYS A 77 -21.17 -0.97 1.59
N SER A 78 -21.35 -1.84 2.59
CA SER A 78 -22.39 -2.86 2.57
C SER A 78 -23.79 -2.26 2.66
N CYS A 79 -23.98 -1.23 3.47
CA CYS A 79 -25.26 -0.56 3.68
C CYS A 79 -25.66 0.33 2.50
N THR A 80 -24.73 1.20 2.05
CA THR A 80 -25.03 2.29 1.09
C THR A 80 -24.57 1.99 -0.33
N LYS A 81 -23.69 0.99 -0.53
CA LYS A 81 -22.96 0.73 -1.79
C LYS A 81 -21.99 1.85 -2.19
N ALA A 82 -21.82 2.91 -1.39
CA ALA A 82 -20.89 3.98 -1.71
C ALA A 82 -19.45 3.45 -1.78
N GLY A 83 -18.77 3.65 -2.92
CA GLY A 83 -17.40 3.19 -3.14
C GLY A 83 -17.24 1.75 -3.65
N THR A 84 -18.34 1.06 -4.01
CA THR A 84 -18.28 -0.27 -4.65
C THR A 84 -18.33 -0.23 -6.18
N GLY A 85 -18.72 0.91 -6.77
CA GLY A 85 -18.76 1.12 -8.23
C GLY A 85 -17.40 1.54 -8.81
N CYS A 86 -17.21 2.83 -9.09
CA CYS A 86 -15.95 3.36 -9.65
C CYS A 86 -14.86 3.62 -8.59
N GLY A 87 -15.19 3.57 -7.30
CA GLY A 87 -14.26 3.80 -6.19
C GLY A 87 -13.84 5.26 -5.94
N GLY A 88 -14.14 6.21 -6.83
CA GLY A 88 -13.67 7.60 -6.72
C GLY A 88 -14.12 8.36 -5.46
N CYS A 89 -15.26 7.98 -4.87
CA CYS A 89 -15.78 8.59 -3.64
C CYS A 89 -15.21 7.98 -2.35
N THR A 90 -14.39 6.91 -2.42
CA THR A 90 -13.97 6.13 -1.23
C THR A 90 -13.24 6.98 -0.19
N ALA A 91 -12.40 7.91 -0.63
CA ALA A 91 -11.68 8.82 0.27
C ALA A 91 -12.63 9.77 1.02
N LEU A 92 -13.58 10.36 0.29
CA LEU A 92 -14.58 11.28 0.85
C LEU A 92 -15.56 10.57 1.79
N VAL A 93 -15.99 9.36 1.45
CA VAL A 93 -16.83 8.51 2.32
C VAL A 93 -16.10 8.19 3.63
N LYS A 94 -14.79 7.88 3.57
CA LYS A 94 -13.99 7.63 4.77
C LYS A 94 -13.90 8.87 5.66
N GLN A 95 -13.65 10.05 5.08
CA GLN A 95 -13.61 11.32 5.83
C GLN A 95 -14.96 11.63 6.50
N LEU A 96 -16.07 11.40 5.80
CA LEU A 96 -17.41 11.57 6.36
C LEU A 96 -17.69 10.61 7.51
N LEU A 97 -17.37 9.32 7.33
CA LEU A 97 -17.49 8.32 8.38
C LEU A 97 -16.70 8.71 9.64
N GLU A 98 -15.42 9.08 9.49
CA GLU A 98 -14.58 9.51 10.61
C GLU A 98 -15.14 10.76 11.30
N HIS A 99 -15.71 11.71 10.54
CA HIS A 99 -16.35 12.90 11.09
C HIS A 99 -17.63 12.57 11.88
N GLU A 100 -18.52 11.75 11.33
CA GLU A 100 -19.76 11.33 11.98
C GLU A 100 -19.50 10.50 13.25
N LEU A 101 -18.50 9.61 13.22
CA LEU A 101 -18.08 8.85 14.40
C LEU A 101 -17.48 9.76 15.48
N ALA A 102 -16.64 10.73 15.08
CA ALA A 102 -16.05 11.69 16.01
C ALA A 102 -17.11 12.59 16.68
N GLN A 103 -18.12 13.06 15.93
CA GLN A 103 -19.24 13.83 16.51
C GLN A 103 -20.01 13.04 17.57
N ARG A 104 -20.06 11.71 17.45
CA ARG A 104 -20.74 10.81 18.39
C ARG A 104 -19.85 10.38 19.56
N GLY A 105 -18.63 10.90 19.65
CA GLY A 105 -17.66 10.50 20.65
C GLY A 105 -17.12 9.08 20.47
N VAL A 106 -17.31 8.48 19.28
CA VAL A 106 -16.73 7.17 18.96
C VAL A 106 -15.29 7.39 18.54
N GLU A 107 -14.36 7.02 19.42
CA GLU A 107 -12.94 7.11 19.13
C GLU A 107 -12.54 6.07 18.07
N VAL A 108 -12.16 6.54 16.88
CA VAL A 108 -11.63 5.67 15.82
C VAL A 108 -10.22 5.26 16.20
N LYS A 109 -10.08 4.08 16.80
CA LYS A 109 -8.79 3.49 17.10
C LYS A 109 -8.01 3.28 15.80
N LYS A 110 -6.81 3.84 15.74
CA LYS A 110 -5.89 3.66 14.60
C LYS A 110 -5.01 2.42 14.76
N ASP A 111 -5.34 1.58 15.73
CA ASP A 111 -4.65 0.33 16.05
C ASP A 111 -4.60 -0.58 14.81
N VAL A 112 -3.44 -1.16 14.56
CA VAL A 112 -3.25 -2.11 13.47
C VAL A 112 -4.06 -3.38 13.71
N CYS A 113 -4.03 -3.91 14.93
CA CYS A 113 -4.78 -5.09 15.35
C CYS A 113 -4.69 -5.25 16.87
N GLU A 114 -5.31 -6.30 17.43
CA GLU A 114 -5.25 -6.60 18.86
C GLU A 114 -3.82 -6.75 19.43
N HIS A 115 -2.83 -7.10 18.61
CA HIS A 115 -1.43 -7.25 19.02
C HIS A 115 -0.70 -5.91 19.18
N PHE A 116 -1.13 -4.86 18.45
CA PHE A 116 -0.47 -3.55 18.42
C PHE A 116 -1.52 -2.44 18.45
N ALA A 117 -1.62 -1.76 19.59
CA ALA A 117 -2.46 -0.56 19.78
C ALA A 117 -1.78 0.70 19.22
N TYR A 118 -1.28 0.59 17.99
CA TYR A 118 -0.55 1.62 17.27
C TYR A 118 -0.94 1.57 15.81
N SER A 119 -0.92 2.72 15.15
CA SER A 119 -0.99 2.84 13.71
C SER A 119 0.29 2.37 13.03
N ARG A 120 0.20 2.11 11.72
CA ARG A 120 1.37 1.79 10.88
C ARG A 120 2.48 2.84 10.99
N GLN A 121 2.12 4.12 11.03
CA GLN A 121 3.09 5.22 11.11
C GLN A 121 3.77 5.24 12.48
N GLU A 122 3.02 5.07 13.57
CA GLU A 122 3.59 4.99 14.91
C GLU A 122 4.52 3.79 15.05
N LEU A 123 4.13 2.60 14.57
CA LEU A 123 5.01 1.43 14.55
C LEU A 123 6.30 1.69 13.76
N TYR A 124 6.24 2.37 12.62
CA TYR A 124 7.43 2.76 11.86
C TYR A 124 8.35 3.65 12.70
N HIS A 125 7.80 4.65 13.40
CA HIS A 125 8.58 5.53 14.27
C HIS A 125 9.19 4.78 15.46
N LEU A 126 8.42 3.91 16.11
CA LEU A 126 8.89 3.07 17.22
C LEU A 126 10.05 2.16 16.78
N VAL A 127 9.95 1.55 15.60
CA VAL A 127 11.02 0.73 15.03
C VAL A 127 12.30 1.55 14.81
N ARG A 128 12.17 2.75 14.23
CA ARG A 128 13.32 3.62 13.95
C ARG A 128 13.97 4.17 15.21
N VAL A 129 13.19 4.71 16.14
CA VAL A 129 13.68 5.32 17.39
C VAL A 129 14.23 4.25 18.32
N GLY A 130 13.54 3.11 18.43
CA GLY A 130 13.95 1.99 19.28
C GLY A 130 15.04 1.10 18.69
N ASN A 131 15.53 1.40 17.49
CA ASN A 131 16.45 0.58 16.70
C ASN A 131 16.07 -0.93 16.70
N ILE A 132 14.79 -1.20 16.45
CA ILE A 132 14.22 -2.55 16.54
C ILE A 132 14.48 -3.31 15.24
N ARG A 133 15.14 -4.46 15.31
CA ARG A 133 15.64 -5.21 14.13
C ARG A 133 14.88 -6.51 13.85
N SER A 134 14.06 -6.99 14.78
CA SER A 134 13.31 -8.23 14.63
C SER A 134 11.86 -8.08 15.11
N PHE A 135 11.00 -8.96 14.61
CA PHE A 135 9.61 -9.00 15.05
C PHE A 135 9.47 -9.36 16.53
N ASP A 136 10.30 -10.27 17.04
CA ASP A 136 10.27 -10.64 18.45
C ASP A 136 10.62 -9.45 19.35
N ALA A 137 11.61 -8.64 18.95
CA ALA A 137 11.96 -7.42 19.67
C ALA A 137 10.85 -6.36 19.59
N LEU A 138 10.17 -6.24 18.44
CA LEU A 138 9.01 -5.35 18.28
C LEU A 138 7.84 -5.80 19.17
N MET A 139 7.55 -7.10 19.19
CA MET A 139 6.49 -7.70 19.97
C MET A 139 6.77 -7.57 21.47
N ALA A 140 8.00 -7.84 21.91
CA ALA A 140 8.38 -7.75 23.32
C ALA A 140 8.31 -6.32 23.88
N LYS A 141 8.60 -5.30 23.06
CA LYS A 141 8.62 -3.90 23.51
C LYS A 141 7.29 -3.18 23.35
N HIS A 142 6.56 -3.45 22.26
CA HIS A 142 5.42 -2.64 21.83
C HIS A 142 4.19 -3.47 21.46
N GLY A 143 4.21 -4.79 21.65
CA GLY A 143 3.10 -5.66 21.31
C GLY A 143 2.72 -6.62 22.42
N ARG A 144 1.80 -7.53 22.09
CA ARG A 144 1.38 -8.65 22.95
C ARG A 144 1.00 -9.86 22.08
N GLY A 145 1.19 -11.06 22.61
CA GLY A 145 0.88 -12.31 21.89
C GLY A 145 1.95 -12.71 20.86
N HIS A 146 1.53 -13.42 19.80
CA HIS A 146 2.44 -14.00 18.79
C HIS A 146 2.28 -13.41 17.38
N GLY A 147 1.37 -12.43 17.23
CA GLY A 147 1.05 -11.78 15.97
C GLY A 147 0.14 -12.59 15.04
N CYS A 148 -0.50 -11.89 14.11
CA CYS A 148 -1.43 -12.43 13.11
C CYS A 148 -1.02 -12.09 11.67
N GLU A 149 -1.85 -12.51 10.72
CA GLU A 149 -1.76 -12.22 9.28
C GLU A 149 -1.79 -10.73 8.92
N VAL A 150 -2.25 -9.85 9.82
CA VAL A 150 -2.23 -8.39 9.61
C VAL A 150 -0.90 -7.80 10.04
N CYS A 151 -0.46 -8.07 11.27
CA CYS A 151 0.71 -7.38 11.83
C CYS A 151 2.05 -7.98 11.40
N LYS A 152 2.12 -9.28 11.06
CA LYS A 152 3.39 -9.91 10.64
C LYS A 152 3.88 -9.36 9.30
N PRO A 153 3.08 -9.31 8.22
CA PRO A 153 3.50 -8.69 6.96
C PRO A 153 3.76 -7.20 7.10
N LEU A 154 2.98 -6.51 7.94
CA LEU A 154 3.21 -5.10 8.24
C LEU A 154 4.59 -4.88 8.87
N ALA A 155 4.93 -5.66 9.90
CA ALA A 155 6.22 -5.56 10.56
C ALA A 155 7.37 -5.93 9.63
N ALA A 156 7.22 -6.97 8.80
CA ALA A 156 8.20 -7.32 7.76
C ALA A 156 8.48 -6.14 6.82
N SER A 157 7.41 -5.51 6.31
CA SER A 157 7.49 -4.34 5.44
C SER A 157 8.17 -3.14 6.10
N ILE A 158 7.85 -2.87 7.37
CA ILE A 158 8.48 -1.78 8.16
C ILE A 158 9.97 -2.06 8.37
N LEU A 159 10.33 -3.28 8.80
CA LEU A 159 11.73 -3.67 9.04
C LEU A 159 12.56 -3.58 7.75
N ALA A 160 12.04 -4.11 6.64
CA ALA A 160 12.70 -4.01 5.33
C ALA A 160 12.90 -2.54 4.91
N SER A 161 11.92 -1.67 5.14
CA SER A 161 12.00 -0.24 4.82
C SER A 161 12.99 0.52 5.71
N CYS A 162 13.14 0.11 6.97
CA CYS A 162 14.03 0.79 7.93
C CYS A 162 15.49 0.37 7.77
N TRP A 163 15.72 -0.92 7.50
CA TRP A 163 17.05 -1.52 7.63
C TRP A 163 17.57 -2.16 6.35
N ASN A 164 16.68 -2.56 5.43
CA ASN A 164 17.02 -3.18 4.15
C ASN A 164 18.02 -4.35 4.30
N GLU A 165 17.81 -5.18 5.32
CA GLU A 165 18.57 -6.40 5.59
C GLU A 165 18.09 -7.56 4.69
N HIS A 166 18.88 -8.63 4.60
CA HIS A 166 18.57 -9.72 3.68
C HIS A 166 17.38 -10.56 4.19
N LEU A 167 16.34 -10.70 3.38
CA LEU A 167 15.06 -11.29 3.80
C LEU A 167 15.15 -12.77 4.23
N LEU A 168 16.16 -13.50 3.73
CA LEU A 168 16.38 -14.90 4.10
C LEU A 168 17.25 -15.08 5.35
N GLU A 169 17.69 -14.00 6.00
CA GLU A 169 18.33 -14.12 7.31
C GLU A 169 17.37 -14.78 8.31
N PRO A 170 17.86 -15.63 9.24
CA PRO A 170 17.00 -16.40 10.15
C PRO A 170 15.99 -15.57 10.95
N GLN A 171 16.33 -14.31 11.25
CA GLN A 171 15.48 -13.38 11.99
C GLN A 171 14.29 -12.82 11.17
N HIS A 172 14.42 -12.77 9.84
CA HIS A 172 13.41 -12.20 8.93
C HIS A 172 12.58 -13.26 8.23
N LEU A 173 13.18 -14.42 7.98
CA LEU A 173 12.58 -15.53 7.24
C LEU A 173 11.20 -15.96 7.77
N PRO A 174 10.94 -16.06 9.09
CA PRO A 174 9.63 -16.45 9.60
C PRO A 174 8.49 -15.49 9.23
N LEU A 175 8.81 -14.23 8.94
CA LEU A 175 7.83 -13.19 8.58
C LEU A 175 7.50 -13.16 7.09
N GLN A 176 8.36 -13.75 6.26
CA GLN A 176 8.21 -13.72 4.81
C GLN A 176 7.11 -14.68 4.37
N ASP A 177 6.29 -14.23 3.43
CA ASP A 177 5.33 -15.09 2.75
C ASP A 177 6.03 -15.98 1.71
N THR A 178 5.26 -16.84 1.03
CA THR A 178 5.80 -17.76 0.03
C THR A 178 6.55 -17.04 -1.10
N ASN A 179 6.05 -15.88 -1.54
CA ASN A 179 6.67 -15.18 -2.66
C ASN A 179 7.99 -14.55 -2.24
N ASP A 180 8.03 -13.92 -1.07
CA ASP A 180 9.23 -13.28 -0.52
C ASP A 180 10.31 -14.33 -0.18
N ARG A 181 9.92 -15.52 0.31
CA ARG A 181 10.86 -16.62 0.62
C ARG A 181 11.60 -17.14 -0.61
N PHE A 182 10.95 -17.15 -1.76
CA PHE A 182 11.51 -17.72 -2.99
C PHE A 182 11.87 -16.64 -4.03
N PHE A 183 11.67 -15.37 -3.67
CA PHE A 183 11.79 -14.20 -4.55
C PHE A 183 11.00 -14.32 -5.86
N ALA A 184 9.98 -15.19 -5.91
CA ALA A 184 9.25 -15.58 -7.11
C ALA A 184 7.74 -15.65 -6.80
N ASN A 185 6.88 -15.42 -7.80
CA ASN A 185 5.43 -15.37 -7.58
C ASN A 185 4.80 -16.75 -7.79
N ILE A 186 4.20 -17.33 -6.75
CA ILE A 186 3.46 -18.59 -6.87
C ILE A 186 2.21 -18.43 -7.75
N GLN A 187 1.99 -19.39 -8.65
CA GLN A 187 0.87 -19.45 -9.58
C GLN A 187 -0.19 -20.45 -9.10
N LYS A 188 -1.39 -20.38 -9.68
CA LYS A 188 -2.52 -21.26 -9.29
C LYS A 188 -2.25 -22.74 -9.55
N ASP A 189 -1.38 -23.07 -10.50
CA ASP A 189 -0.97 -24.42 -10.84
C ASP A 189 0.20 -24.94 -9.96
N GLY A 190 0.64 -24.14 -8.98
CA GLY A 190 1.75 -24.47 -8.07
C GLY A 190 3.14 -24.19 -8.65
N THR A 191 3.24 -23.71 -9.89
CA THR A 191 4.51 -23.24 -10.46
C THR A 191 4.80 -21.81 -10.00
N TYR A 192 6.00 -21.32 -10.32
CA TYR A 192 6.45 -19.97 -9.98
C TYR A 192 6.67 -19.14 -11.23
N SER A 193 6.45 -17.84 -11.11
CA SER A 193 6.90 -16.83 -12.06
C SER A 193 8.09 -16.05 -11.52
N VAL A 194 9.06 -15.81 -12.40
CA VAL A 194 10.34 -15.16 -12.09
C VAL A 194 10.40 -13.85 -12.87
N VAL A 195 10.53 -12.74 -12.15
CA VAL A 195 10.62 -11.40 -12.71
C VAL A 195 12.01 -10.85 -12.38
N PRO A 196 12.98 -10.88 -13.32
CA PRO A 196 14.30 -10.31 -13.08
C PRO A 196 14.23 -8.82 -12.76
N ARG A 197 15.07 -8.37 -11.83
CA ARG A 197 15.18 -6.95 -11.51
C ARG A 197 15.95 -6.24 -12.63
N VAL A 198 15.31 -5.26 -13.27
CA VAL A 198 15.94 -4.38 -14.27
C VAL A 198 15.84 -2.94 -13.77
N PRO A 199 16.83 -2.45 -12.99
CA PRO A 199 16.79 -1.11 -12.42
C PRO A 199 16.68 -0.05 -13.52
N ALA A 200 15.78 0.91 -13.34
CA ALA A 200 15.49 1.97 -14.33
C ALA A 200 15.10 1.47 -15.73
N GLY A 201 14.80 0.17 -15.91
CA GLY A 201 14.57 -0.42 -17.23
C GLY A 201 15.84 -0.58 -18.07
N GLU A 202 17.02 -0.37 -17.49
CA GLU A 202 18.30 -0.52 -18.19
C GLU A 202 18.76 -1.99 -18.17
N ILE A 203 18.86 -2.59 -19.35
CA ILE A 203 19.36 -3.95 -19.55
C ILE A 203 20.37 -3.98 -20.70
N THR A 204 21.47 -4.69 -20.51
CA THR A 204 22.47 -4.91 -21.57
C THR A 204 21.92 -5.90 -22.62
N PRO A 205 22.40 -5.85 -23.87
CA PRO A 205 22.06 -6.87 -24.86
C PRO A 205 22.36 -8.30 -24.37
N GLN A 206 23.49 -8.49 -23.67
CA GLN A 206 23.89 -9.77 -23.09
C GLN A 206 22.93 -10.22 -21.99
N GLY A 207 22.50 -9.31 -21.10
CA GLY A 207 21.52 -9.61 -20.06
C GLY A 207 20.16 -10.00 -20.65
N LEU A 208 19.73 -9.32 -21.72
CA LEU A 208 18.50 -9.66 -22.42
C LEU A 208 18.58 -11.06 -23.08
N ILE A 209 19.72 -11.38 -23.70
CA ILE A 209 19.98 -12.72 -24.25
C ILE A 209 19.98 -13.77 -23.13
N ALA A 210 20.61 -13.49 -21.98
CA ALA A 210 20.66 -14.41 -20.85
C ALA A 210 19.25 -14.74 -20.33
N ILE A 211 18.37 -13.74 -20.18
CA ILE A 211 16.97 -13.97 -19.80
C ILE A 211 16.29 -14.91 -20.81
N GLY A 212 16.46 -14.67 -22.12
CA GLY A 212 15.90 -15.52 -23.16
C GLY A 212 16.43 -16.96 -23.12
N GLN A 213 17.73 -17.13 -22.88
CA GLN A 213 18.37 -18.45 -22.76
C GLN A 213 17.89 -19.22 -21.53
N ILE A 214 17.74 -18.55 -20.40
CA ILE A 214 17.19 -19.13 -19.16
C ILE A 214 15.75 -19.56 -19.40
N ALA A 215 14.92 -18.67 -19.96
CA ALA A 215 13.53 -19.01 -20.29
C ALA A 215 13.45 -20.22 -21.22
N GLN A 216 14.28 -20.28 -22.26
CA GLN A 216 14.32 -21.43 -23.17
C GLN A 216 14.76 -22.72 -22.47
N ARG A 217 15.81 -22.67 -21.64
CA ARG A 217 16.36 -23.84 -20.92
C ARG A 217 15.32 -24.50 -20.02
N TYR A 218 14.57 -23.69 -19.28
CA TYR A 218 13.56 -24.17 -18.33
C TYR A 218 12.14 -24.23 -18.93
N GLN A 219 12.00 -24.00 -20.23
CA GLN A 219 10.72 -23.98 -20.96
C GLN A 219 9.69 -23.01 -20.35
N LEU A 220 10.15 -21.82 -19.94
CA LEU A 220 9.33 -20.82 -19.28
C LEU A 220 8.58 -19.96 -20.29
N TYR A 221 7.26 -19.89 -20.14
CA TYR A 221 6.45 -18.95 -20.91
C TYR A 221 6.82 -17.51 -20.53
N THR A 222 7.19 -16.68 -21.50
CA THR A 222 7.70 -15.33 -21.24
C THR A 222 6.73 -14.28 -21.77
N LYS A 223 6.41 -13.27 -20.94
CA LYS A 223 5.61 -12.12 -21.36
C LYS A 223 6.17 -10.81 -20.81
N ILE A 224 5.80 -9.71 -21.48
CA ILE A 224 5.95 -8.37 -20.91
C ILE A 224 4.70 -8.06 -20.08
N THR A 225 4.90 -7.71 -18.82
CA THR A 225 3.82 -7.35 -17.89
C THR A 225 3.33 -5.92 -18.12
N GLY A 226 2.16 -5.57 -17.58
CA GLY A 226 1.67 -4.18 -17.59
C GLY A 226 2.60 -3.18 -16.88
N GLY A 227 3.48 -3.67 -16.00
CA GLY A 227 4.55 -2.89 -15.38
C GLY A 227 5.84 -2.82 -16.21
N GLN A 228 5.81 -3.20 -17.49
CA GLN A 228 6.94 -3.15 -18.42
C GLN A 228 8.16 -3.99 -17.98
N ARG A 229 7.90 -5.14 -17.34
CA ARG A 229 8.93 -6.10 -16.91
C ARG A 229 8.79 -7.42 -17.66
N VAL A 230 9.91 -8.09 -17.92
CA VAL A 230 9.94 -9.48 -18.41
C VAL A 230 9.57 -10.41 -17.27
N ASP A 231 8.59 -11.28 -17.49
CA ASP A 231 8.09 -12.24 -16.51
C ASP A 231 8.09 -13.63 -17.14
N MET A 232 8.75 -14.58 -16.47
CA MET A 232 8.98 -15.95 -16.93
C MET A 232 8.19 -16.92 -16.05
N PHE A 233 7.22 -17.62 -16.63
CA PHE A 233 6.25 -18.48 -15.93
C PHE A 233 6.58 -19.96 -16.10
N GLY A 234 6.25 -20.77 -15.09
CA GLY A 234 6.32 -22.23 -15.15
C GLY A 234 7.53 -22.84 -14.44
N ALA A 235 8.26 -22.06 -13.66
CA ALA A 235 9.41 -22.56 -12.91
C ALA A 235 8.94 -23.45 -11.75
N ARG A 236 9.62 -24.58 -11.54
CA ARG A 236 9.41 -25.43 -10.36
C ARG A 236 10.25 -24.94 -9.19
N LEU A 237 9.82 -25.24 -7.97
CA LEU A 237 10.43 -24.73 -6.75
C LEU A 237 11.93 -25.05 -6.67
N GLU A 238 12.31 -26.28 -6.99
CA GLU A 238 13.70 -26.76 -6.95
C GLU A 238 14.59 -26.13 -8.04
N GLN A 239 14.01 -25.51 -9.07
CA GLN A 239 14.74 -24.82 -10.14
C GLN A 239 15.09 -23.38 -9.77
N LEU A 240 14.35 -22.76 -8.84
CA LEU A 240 14.49 -21.35 -8.51
C LEU A 240 15.92 -20.96 -8.08
N PRO A 241 16.63 -21.73 -7.22
CA PRO A 241 17.99 -21.35 -6.84
C PRO A 241 18.94 -21.22 -8.03
N GLU A 242 18.87 -22.15 -8.99
CA GLU A 242 19.72 -22.15 -10.18
C GLU A 242 19.34 -21.03 -11.15
N ILE A 243 18.03 -20.79 -11.34
CA ILE A 243 17.52 -19.69 -12.15
C ILE A 243 18.01 -18.34 -11.58
N TRP A 244 17.89 -18.12 -10.27
CA TRP A 244 18.34 -16.90 -9.62
C TRP A 244 19.86 -16.73 -9.71
N GLN A 245 20.62 -17.80 -9.53
CA GLN A 245 22.07 -17.76 -9.68
C GLN A 245 22.48 -17.28 -11.09
N GLN A 246 21.88 -17.84 -12.15
CA GLN A 246 22.14 -17.43 -13.53
C GLN A 246 21.68 -15.99 -13.82
N LEU A 247 20.62 -15.51 -13.16
CA LEU A 247 20.15 -14.13 -13.28
C LEU A 247 21.03 -13.11 -12.53
N VAL A 248 21.77 -13.53 -11.51
CA VAL A 248 22.66 -12.65 -10.72
C VAL A 248 24.09 -12.59 -11.30
N GLU A 249 24.42 -13.51 -12.21
CA GLU A 249 25.70 -13.53 -12.92
C GLU A 249 25.99 -12.20 -13.65
N PRO A 250 27.29 -11.86 -13.85
CA PRO A 250 27.73 -10.52 -14.26
C PRO A 250 27.09 -9.95 -15.54
N ALA A 251 26.46 -10.77 -16.38
CA ALA A 251 25.78 -10.36 -17.61
C ALA A 251 24.60 -9.40 -17.37
N LEU A 252 24.02 -9.35 -16.16
CA LEU A 252 22.84 -8.55 -15.81
C LEU A 252 23.15 -7.32 -14.92
N LYS A 253 24.43 -7.05 -14.62
CA LYS A 253 24.80 -5.86 -13.84
C LYS A 253 24.92 -4.63 -14.76
N PRO A 254 24.33 -3.47 -14.40
CA PRO A 254 24.63 -2.22 -15.09
C PRO A 254 26.13 -1.91 -14.95
N ALA A 255 26.69 -1.20 -15.93
CA ALA A 255 28.12 -0.87 -15.99
C ALA A 255 28.61 0.05 -14.84
N THR A 256 27.73 0.48 -13.94
CA THR A 256 28.04 1.37 -12.81
C THR A 256 27.93 0.63 -11.47
N PRO A 257 28.89 0.82 -10.54
CA PRO A 257 28.91 0.12 -9.27
C PRO A 257 28.00 0.82 -8.26
N THR A 258 26.69 0.58 -8.32
CA THR A 258 25.77 1.04 -7.27
C THR A 258 24.84 -0.08 -6.80
N ALA A 259 25.07 -0.48 -5.55
CA ALA A 259 24.10 -1.04 -4.61
C ALA A 259 23.39 -2.35 -4.98
N ASN A 260 24.13 -3.46 -5.05
CA ASN A 260 23.58 -4.80 -4.81
C ASN A 260 24.01 -5.29 -3.42
N ARG A 261 23.24 -4.96 -2.38
CA ARG A 261 23.31 -5.63 -1.07
C ARG A 261 22.22 -6.68 -0.86
N CYS A 262 21.19 -6.75 -1.72
CA CYS A 262 20.08 -7.69 -1.54
C CYS A 262 20.27 -9.05 -2.22
N ALA A 263 21.43 -9.31 -2.84
CA ALA A 263 21.73 -10.58 -3.53
C ALA A 263 23.06 -11.21 -3.08
N ARG A 264 23.49 -10.89 -1.85
CA ARG A 264 24.59 -11.56 -1.16
C ARG A 264 24.10 -12.09 0.16
#